data_AF-A0A8T4MYT5-F1
#
_entry.id   AF-A0A8T4MYT5-F1
#
_cell.length_a   1.000
_cell.length_b   1.000
_cell.length_c   1.000
_cell.angle_alpha   90.00
_cell.angle_beta   90.00
_cell.angle_gamma   90.00
#
_symmetry.space_group_name_H-M   'P 1'
#
loop_
_entity.id
_entity.type
_entity.pdbx_description
1 polymer ?
#
loop_
_entity_poly.entity_id
_entity_poly.type
_entity_poly.pdbx_seq_one_letter_code
_entity_poly.pdbx_strand_id
1 'polypeptide(L)'
;MPIFLFDDLDGMPKYSFDDIDNMFQKMGQALRAADLAVQDWQAGVKTGDYVFRRDYQGRPVFCEVLSYPDELPENFRHYRLTRSYSSLCPLGELRHLHVSTIEKVITTDEFREFKKRGWKT
;
A
#
# COMPACT_ATOMS: atom_id res chain seq x y z
N MET A 1 -4.77 17.40 -28.84
CA MET A 1 -4.27 16.21 -28.13
C MET A 1 -5.26 15.89 -27.02
N PRO A 2 -5.71 14.63 -26.86
CA PRO A 2 -6.63 14.32 -25.77
C PRO A 2 -5.84 14.31 -24.47
N ILE A 3 -6.23 15.17 -23.54
CA ILE A 3 -5.74 15.16 -22.16
C ILE A 3 -6.50 14.04 -21.44
N PHE A 4 -5.80 13.01 -20.97
CA PHE A 4 -6.39 12.01 -20.09
C PHE A 4 -6.47 12.58 -18.69
N LEU A 5 -7.65 13.09 -18.32
CA LEU A 5 -7.99 13.52 -16.98
C LEU A 5 -8.52 12.32 -16.18
N PHE A 6 -7.82 11.95 -15.12
CA PHE A 6 -8.42 11.19 -14.03
C PHE A 6 -9.10 12.20 -13.10
N ASP A 7 -10.30 12.64 -13.48
CA ASP A 7 -11.17 13.40 -12.58
C ASP A 7 -11.74 12.44 -11.50
N ASP A 8 -11.89 12.97 -10.28
CA ASP A 8 -12.52 12.36 -9.10
C ASP A 8 -11.66 11.57 -8.10
N LEU A 9 -10.43 12.02 -7.79
CA LEU A 9 -9.74 11.65 -6.54
C LEU A 9 -9.09 12.87 -5.87
N ASP A 10 -9.85 13.57 -5.02
CA ASP A 10 -9.37 14.70 -4.23
C ASP A 10 -8.11 14.35 -3.41
N GLY A 11 -7.05 15.13 -3.62
CA GLY A 11 -5.80 15.06 -2.87
C GLY A 11 -4.64 14.30 -3.54
N MET A 12 -4.80 13.77 -4.75
CA MET A 12 -3.66 13.25 -5.53
C MET A 12 -3.00 14.34 -6.38
N PRO A 13 -1.68 14.29 -6.62
CA PRO A 13 -1.06 15.15 -7.62
C PRO A 13 -1.75 14.89 -8.97
N LYS A 14 -2.28 15.95 -9.59
CA LYS A 14 -2.86 15.85 -10.92
C LYS A 14 -1.73 15.68 -11.92
N TYR A 15 -1.58 14.47 -12.46
CA TYR A 15 -0.66 14.20 -13.55
C TYR A 15 -1.42 14.33 -14.86
N SER A 16 -1.02 15.29 -15.69
CA SER A 16 -1.41 15.33 -17.10
C SER A 16 -0.28 14.69 -17.92
N PHE A 17 -0.63 13.75 -18.79
CA PHE A 17 0.32 13.13 -19.71
C PHE A 17 0.00 13.57 -21.13
N ASP A 18 1.05 13.87 -21.90
CA ASP A 18 0.92 14.28 -23.30
C ASP A 18 0.52 13.10 -24.21
N ASP A 19 0.92 11.88 -23.82
CA ASP A 19 0.56 10.61 -24.48
C ASP A 19 0.63 9.42 -23.51
N ILE A 20 0.14 8.27 -23.97
CA ILE A 20 0.06 7.01 -23.22
C ILE A 20 1.46 6.43 -22.93
N ASP A 21 2.42 6.60 -23.83
CA ASP A 21 3.77 6.06 -23.67
C ASP A 21 4.52 6.76 -22.53
N ASN A 22 4.37 8.09 -22.44
CA ASN A 22 4.86 8.91 -21.34
C ASN A 22 4.24 8.47 -20.01
N MET A 23 2.93 8.21 -19.97
CA MET A 23 2.26 7.68 -18.77
C MET A 23 2.88 6.36 -18.31
N PHE A 24 3.02 5.37 -19.20
CA PHE A 24 3.62 4.08 -18.85
C PHE A 24 5.08 4.20 -18.43
N GLN A 25 5.86 5.06 -19.08
CA GLN A 25 7.24 5.32 -18.71
C GLN A 25 7.33 5.89 -17.29
N LYS A 26 6.47 6.87 -16.95
CA LYS A 26 6.43 7.48 -15.62
C LYS A 26 5.98 6.50 -14.54
N MET A 27 4.98 5.67 -14.83
CA MET A 27 4.57 4.58 -13.92
C MET A 27 5.72 3.59 -13.69
N GLY A 28 6.43 3.20 -14.74
CA GLY A 28 7.58 2.31 -14.63
C GLY A 28 8.73 2.92 -13.80
N GLN A 29 9.01 4.21 -13.97
CA GLN A 29 9.99 4.94 -13.16
C GLN A 29 9.57 4.98 -11.68
N ALA A 30 8.30 5.27 -11.39
CA ALA A 30 7.78 5.32 -10.04
C ALA A 30 7.87 3.96 -9.33
N LEU A 31 7.53 2.87 -10.02
CA LEU A 31 7.66 1.51 -9.48
C LEU A 31 9.12 1.16 -9.18
N ARG A 32 10.05 1.44 -10.09
CA ARG A 32 11.49 1.22 -9.85
C ARG A 32 12.02 2.04 -8.69
N ALA A 33 11.61 3.30 -8.58
CA ALA A 33 11.99 4.16 -7.46
C ALA A 33 11.44 3.60 -6.13
N ALA A 34 10.20 3.11 -6.12
CA ALA A 34 9.60 2.48 -4.95
C ALA A 34 10.35 1.20 -4.55
N ASP A 35 10.75 0.37 -5.51
CA ASP A 35 11.56 -0.83 -5.28
C ASP A 35 12.93 -0.50 -4.68
N LEU A 36 13.60 0.52 -5.21
CA LEU A 36 14.91 0.97 -4.71
C LEU A 36 14.84 1.62 -3.33
N ALA A 37 13.68 2.13 -2.94
CA ALA A 37 13.45 2.72 -1.63
C ALA A 37 13.10 1.70 -0.54
N VAL A 38 12.93 0.42 -0.90
CA VAL A 38 12.64 -0.65 0.07
C VAL A 38 13.85 -0.85 0.98
N GLN A 39 13.61 -0.81 2.29
CA GLN A 39 14.59 -1.15 3.31
C GLN A 39 14.57 -2.66 3.60
N ASP A 40 15.70 -3.22 4.02
CA ASP A 40 15.83 -4.67 4.31
C ASP A 40 14.74 -5.18 5.27
N TRP A 41 14.40 -4.40 6.30
CA TRP A 41 13.36 -4.78 7.26
C TRP A 41 11.95 -4.77 6.64
N GLN A 42 11.68 -3.90 5.67
CA GLN A 42 10.40 -3.87 4.94
C GLN A 42 10.29 -5.10 4.03
N ALA A 43 11.39 -5.47 3.36
CA ALA A 43 11.45 -6.69 2.55
C ALA A 43 11.25 -7.96 3.41
N GLY A 44 11.70 -7.93 4.67
CA GLY A 44 11.54 -9.02 5.63
C GLY A 44 10.13 -9.25 6.17
N VAL A 45 9.17 -8.35 5.90
CA VAL A 45 7.76 -8.51 6.30
C VAL A 45 7.16 -9.74 5.63
N LYS A 46 6.48 -10.58 6.41
CA LYS A 46 5.98 -11.89 5.98
C LYS A 46 4.53 -12.12 6.42
N THR A 47 3.92 -13.18 5.89
CA THR A 47 2.58 -13.63 6.29
C THR A 47 2.47 -13.81 7.81
N GLY A 48 1.37 -13.33 8.38
CA GLY A 48 1.11 -13.33 9.81
C GLY A 48 1.61 -12.08 10.55
N ASP A 49 2.47 -11.28 9.94
CA ASP A 49 2.86 -9.99 10.51
C ASP A 49 1.70 -8.99 10.46
N TYR A 50 1.73 -8.04 11.39
CA TYR A 50 0.86 -6.86 11.38
C TYR A 50 1.70 -5.62 11.11
N VAL A 51 1.22 -4.73 10.24
CA VAL A 51 1.95 -3.53 9.86
C VAL A 51 1.08 -2.29 9.91
N PHE A 52 1.72 -1.16 10.15
CA PHE A 52 1.12 0.17 10.16
C PHE A 52 1.67 0.98 8.99
N ARG A 53 0.79 1.75 8.36
CA ARG A 53 1.13 2.76 7.38
C ARG A 53 0.11 3.89 7.41
N ARG A 54 0.41 4.93 6.63
CA ARG A 54 -0.59 5.93 6.26
C ARG A 54 -1.05 5.76 4.81
N ASP A 55 -2.29 6.14 4.55
CA ASP A 55 -2.78 6.31 3.18
C ASP A 55 -2.27 7.64 2.59
N TYR A 56 -2.65 7.94 1.35
CA TYR A 56 -2.25 9.15 0.64
C TYR A 56 -2.78 10.44 1.30
N GLN A 57 -3.77 10.35 2.19
CA GLN A 57 -4.31 11.47 2.97
C GLN A 57 -3.72 11.52 4.38
N GLY A 58 -2.71 10.70 4.69
CA GLY A 58 -2.07 10.65 6.01
C GLY A 58 -2.85 9.88 7.07
N ARG A 59 -3.98 9.24 6.71
CA ARG A 59 -4.85 8.53 7.65
C ARG A 59 -4.25 7.18 8.03
N PRO A 60 -4.39 6.75 9.30
CA PRO A 60 -3.83 5.49 9.75
C PRO A 60 -4.52 4.29 9.09
N VAL A 61 -3.70 3.35 8.62
CA VAL A 61 -4.14 2.06 8.07
C VAL A 61 -3.34 0.95 8.74
N PHE A 62 -4.05 -0.03 9.27
CA PHE A 62 -3.49 -1.20 9.95
C PHE A 62 -3.70 -2.41 9.06
N CYS A 63 -2.66 -3.19 8.80
CA CYS A 63 -2.73 -4.27 7.84
C CYS A 63 -2.33 -5.59 8.49
N GLU A 64 -3.11 -6.64 8.25
CA GLU A 64 -2.72 -8.03 8.49
C GLU A 64 -2.14 -8.60 7.20
N VAL A 65 -0.93 -9.16 7.25
CA VAL A 65 -0.27 -9.75 6.08
C VAL A 65 -0.74 -11.19 5.90
N LEU A 66 -1.32 -11.47 4.74
CA LEU A 66 -1.93 -12.76 4.40
C LEU A 66 -0.98 -13.62 3.56
N SER A 67 -1.27 -14.91 3.47
CA SER A 67 -0.66 -15.79 2.47
C SER A 67 -1.28 -15.53 1.11
N TYR A 68 -0.46 -15.62 0.06
CA TYR A 68 -0.97 -15.72 -1.30
C TYR A 68 -1.51 -17.13 -1.57
N PRO A 69 -2.56 -17.27 -2.39
CA PRO A 69 -3.02 -18.57 -2.84
C PRO A 69 -2.04 -19.24 -3.82
N ASP A 70 -1.29 -18.44 -4.59
CA ASP A 70 -0.41 -18.88 -5.66
C ASP A 70 0.98 -18.22 -5.57
N GLU A 71 1.97 -18.78 -6.26
CA GLU A 71 3.28 -18.16 -6.43
C GLU A 71 3.16 -16.87 -7.24
N LEU A 72 3.75 -15.79 -6.74
CA LEU A 72 3.76 -14.51 -7.41
C LEU A 72 4.93 -14.40 -8.40
N PRO A 73 4.74 -13.69 -9.53
CA PRO A 73 5.84 -13.32 -10.40
C PRO A 73 6.90 -12.47 -9.68
N GLU A 74 8.15 -12.53 -10.14
CA GLU A 74 9.31 -11.83 -9.54
C GLU A 74 9.09 -10.31 -9.39
N ASN A 75 8.35 -9.68 -10.32
CA ASN A 75 8.03 -8.25 -10.25
C ASN A 75 7.05 -7.89 -9.10
N PHE A 76 6.53 -8.87 -8.36
CA PHE A 76 5.73 -8.70 -7.17
C PHE A 76 6.48 -8.99 -5.86
N ARG A 77 7.81 -9.21 -5.89
CA ARG A 77 8.61 -9.57 -4.70
C ARG A 77 8.45 -8.60 -3.51
N HIS A 78 8.16 -7.33 -3.77
CA HIS A 78 7.96 -6.29 -2.76
C HIS A 78 6.47 -5.99 -2.48
N TYR A 79 5.56 -6.83 -2.98
CA TYR A 79 4.14 -6.75 -2.68
C TYR A 79 3.74 -7.81 -1.67
N ARG A 80 2.75 -7.47 -0.85
CA ARG A 80 2.11 -8.36 0.11
C ARG A 80 0.59 -8.30 -0.07
N LEU A 81 -0.08 -9.43 0.03
CA LEU A 81 -1.52 -9.45 0.15
C LEU A 81 -1.85 -9.10 1.60
N THR A 82 -2.68 -8.10 1.80
CA THR A 82 -3.07 -7.69 3.14
C THR A 82 -4.57 -7.56 3.27
N ARG A 83 -5.06 -7.77 4.50
CA ARG A 83 -6.34 -7.22 4.91
C ARG A 83 -6.09 -5.92 5.64
N SER A 84 -6.50 -4.82 5.04
CA SER A 84 -6.21 -3.46 5.49
C SER A 84 -7.42 -2.83 6.17
N TYR A 85 -7.22 -2.29 7.36
CA TYR A 85 -8.24 -1.76 8.25
C TYR A 85 -8.02 -0.28 8.51
N SER A 86 -9.12 0.46 8.55
CA SER A 86 -9.12 1.88 8.92
C SER A 86 -10.44 2.22 9.58
N SER A 87 -10.56 3.45 10.09
CA SER A 87 -11.83 3.97 10.62
C SER A 87 -12.95 3.98 9.56
N LEU A 88 -12.59 4.06 8.26
CA LEU A 88 -13.52 4.04 7.14
C LEU A 88 -13.87 2.63 6.66
N CYS A 89 -12.95 1.67 6.81
CA CYS A 89 -13.16 0.27 6.45
C CYS A 89 -12.88 -0.64 7.65
N PRO A 90 -13.79 -0.70 8.64
CA PRO A 90 -13.52 -1.40 9.89
C PRO A 90 -13.55 -2.93 9.77
N LEU A 91 -14.19 -3.47 8.73
CA LEU A 91 -14.24 -4.91 8.44
C LEU A 91 -12.99 -5.41 7.70
N GLY A 92 -12.17 -4.48 7.22
CA GLY A 92 -10.98 -4.75 6.44
C GLY A 92 -11.27 -4.93 4.95
N GLU A 93 -10.33 -4.51 4.13
CA GLU A 93 -10.37 -4.66 2.67
C GLU A 93 -9.14 -5.44 2.21
N LEU A 94 -9.33 -6.39 1.29
CA LEU A 94 -8.21 -7.11 0.68
C LEU A 94 -7.50 -6.20 -0.33
N ARG A 95 -6.19 -6.00 -0.16
CA ARG A 95 -5.39 -5.16 -1.05
C ARG A 95 -3.99 -5.73 -1.24
N HIS A 96 -3.38 -5.34 -2.36
CA HIS A 96 -1.95 -5.47 -2.57
C HIS A 96 -1.25 -4.28 -1.93
N LEU A 97 -0.28 -4.56 -1.06
CA LEU A 97 0.51 -3.57 -0.34
C LEU A 97 1.95 -3.65 -0.82
N HIS A 98 2.47 -2.57 -1.40
CA HIS A 98 3.91 -2.44 -1.62
C HIS A 98 4.62 -2.13 -0.30
N VAL A 99 5.65 -2.91 0.04
CA VAL A 99 6.29 -2.86 1.37
C VAL A 99 7.02 -1.54 1.65
N SER A 100 7.40 -0.77 0.63
CA SER A 100 8.00 0.57 0.81
C SER A 100 7.08 1.57 1.51
N THR A 101 5.76 1.32 1.51
CA THR A 101 4.77 2.18 2.15
C THR A 101 4.57 1.87 3.64
N ILE A 102 5.22 0.82 4.16
CA ILE A 102 5.12 0.41 5.55
C ILE A 102 5.96 1.35 6.42
N GLU A 103 5.34 1.95 7.43
CA GLU A 103 6.03 2.81 8.40
C GLU A 103 6.57 2.00 9.59
N LYS A 104 5.85 0.95 10.01
CA LYS A 104 6.21 0.14 11.18
C LYS A 104 5.60 -1.27 11.11
N VAL A 105 6.33 -2.27 11.60
CA VAL A 105 5.76 -3.57 12.01
C VAL A 105 5.22 -3.44 13.44
N ILE A 106 3.96 -3.79 13.64
CA ILE A 106 3.27 -3.72 14.94
C ILE A 106 3.01 -5.13 15.47
N THR A 107 2.90 -5.21 16.79
CA THR A 107 2.56 -6.45 17.47
C THR A 107 1.09 -6.80 17.29
N THR A 108 0.76 -8.08 17.49
CA THR A 108 -0.63 -8.55 17.52
C THR A 108 -1.46 -7.83 18.59
N ASP A 109 -0.87 -7.50 19.72
CA ASP A 109 -1.57 -6.81 20.82
C ASP A 109 -1.84 -5.34 20.49
N GLU A 110 -0.88 -4.62 19.90
CA GLU A 110 -1.12 -3.28 19.35
C GLU A 110 -2.26 -3.31 18.33
N PHE A 111 -2.23 -4.27 17.40
CA PHE A 111 -3.27 -4.41 16.37
C PHE A 111 -4.66 -4.67 16.98
N ARG A 112 -4.76 -5.56 17.96
CA ARG A 112 -6.01 -5.85 18.68
C ARG A 112 -6.52 -4.64 19.46
N GLU A 113 -5.62 -3.85 20.04
CA GLU A 113 -5.99 -2.65 20.76
C GLU A 113 -6.58 -1.59 19.80
N PHE A 114 -5.93 -1.37 18.64
CA PHE A 114 -6.50 -0.49 17.62
C PHE A 114 -7.86 -0.99 17.12
N LYS A 115 -8.03 -2.30 16.95
CA LYS A 115 -9.32 -2.90 16.59
C LYS A 115 -10.41 -2.58 17.62
N LYS A 116 -10.13 -2.72 18.91
CA LYS A 116 -11.08 -2.38 19.99
C LYS A 116 -11.48 -0.90 19.99
N ARG A 117 -10.56 -0.01 19.62
CA ARG A 117 -10.79 1.44 19.52
C ARG A 117 -11.45 1.88 18.21
N GLY A 118 -11.80 0.94 17.33
CA GLY A 118 -12.36 1.25 16.01
C GLY A 118 -11.33 1.90 15.06
N TRP A 119 -10.08 1.45 15.13
CA TRP A 119 -8.98 1.84 14.23
C TRP A 119 -8.55 3.31 14.34
N LYS A 120 -8.73 3.91 15.50
CA LYS A 120 -8.29 5.27 15.82
C LYS A 120 -6.93 5.22 16.51
N THR A 121 -6.00 6.08 16.07
CA THR A 121 -4.70 6.33 16.72
C THR A 121 -4.82 7.36 17.82
#